data_AF-A0A382SRE2-F1
#
_entry.id   AF-A0A382SRE2-F1
#
_cell.length_a   1.000
_cell.length_b   1.000
_cell.length_c   1.000
_cell.angle_alpha   90.00
_cell.angle_beta   90.00
_cell.angle_gamma   90.00
#
_symmetry.space_group_name_H-M   'P 1'
#
loop_
_entity.id
_entity.type
_entity.pdbx_description
1 polymer ?
#
loop_
_entity_poly.entity_id
_entity_poly.type
_entity_poly.pdbx_seq_one_letter_code
_entity_poly.pdbx_strand_id
1 'polypeptide(L)'
;FLLVIIFVVSASFVRPKPLSFSPTPIHPQPARKGFVTDTVTIDARDGSQWIFFNFEMGSVIENPLPNGWDLAINRFHMVTNGGTDYAGAGGALTLALPWDSVTRAPRSGYTMTDGRLGDAAPASTPALERWYEYSFFAHTLEPKNETYVIRTAVGHYAKLEIVSYYCLEATPGCMTMVYGYQNDGSLRLTP
;
A
#
# COMPACT_ATOMS: atom_id res chain seq x y z
N PHE A 1 -39.17 -6.25 27.00
CA PHE A 1 -38.08 -5.29 27.29
C PHE A 1 -36.74 -6.00 27.48
N LEU A 2 -36.64 -7.01 28.37
CA LEU A 2 -35.40 -7.78 28.60
C LEU A 2 -34.81 -8.44 27.32
N LEU A 3 -35.66 -9.03 26.48
CA LEU A 3 -35.24 -9.67 25.21
C LEU A 3 -34.68 -8.68 24.18
N VAL A 4 -35.17 -7.43 24.16
CA VAL A 4 -34.69 -6.38 23.27
C VAL A 4 -33.32 -5.88 23.71
N ILE A 5 -33.09 -5.76 25.03
CA ILE A 5 -31.78 -5.39 25.59
C ILE A 5 -30.76 -6.50 25.32
N ILE A 6 -31.12 -7.78 25.52
CA ILE A 6 -30.22 -8.90 25.24
C ILE A 6 -29.85 -8.96 23.75
N PHE A 7 -30.79 -8.71 22.84
CA PHE A 7 -30.55 -8.73 21.39
C PHE A 7 -29.69 -7.54 20.92
N VAL A 8 -29.91 -6.33 21.48
CA VAL A 8 -29.06 -5.16 21.21
C VAL A 8 -27.65 -5.39 21.75
N VAL A 9 -27.52 -5.93 22.96
CA VAL A 9 -26.22 -6.23 23.57
C VAL A 9 -25.50 -7.33 22.80
N SER A 10 -26.18 -8.40 22.37
CA SER A 10 -25.54 -9.49 21.61
C SER A 10 -25.17 -9.10 20.18
N ALA A 11 -26.00 -8.30 19.50
CA ALA A 11 -25.65 -7.73 18.19
C ALA A 11 -24.47 -6.74 18.29
N SER A 12 -24.34 -6.00 19.39
CA SER A 12 -23.20 -5.12 19.67
C SER A 12 -21.88 -5.87 19.94
N PHE A 13 -21.90 -7.18 20.16
CA PHE A 13 -20.68 -8.00 20.32
C PHE A 13 -20.21 -8.68 19.02
N VAL A 14 -21.00 -8.66 17.94
CA VAL A 14 -20.55 -9.18 16.64
C VAL A 14 -19.69 -8.10 15.97
N ARG A 15 -18.39 -8.13 16.26
CA ARG A 15 -17.40 -7.27 15.60
C ARG A 15 -17.31 -7.68 14.13
N PRO A 16 -17.54 -6.78 13.15
CA PRO A 16 -17.26 -7.09 11.76
C PRO A 16 -15.80 -7.51 11.64
N LYS A 17 -15.54 -8.71 11.11
CA LYS A 17 -14.18 -9.12 10.81
C LYS A 17 -13.63 -8.19 9.72
N PRO A 18 -12.37 -7.73 9.81
CA PRO A 18 -11.80 -6.91 8.75
C PRO A 18 -11.78 -7.72 7.45
N LEU A 19 -11.84 -7.02 6.31
CA LEU A 19 -11.62 -7.64 5.00
C LEU A 19 -10.29 -8.39 5.02
N SER A 20 -10.24 -9.60 4.48
CA SER A 20 -9.05 -10.45 4.53
C SER A 20 -8.79 -11.15 3.21
N PHE A 21 -7.52 -11.25 2.83
CA PHE A 21 -7.12 -11.81 1.54
C PHE A 21 -5.97 -12.81 1.68
N SER A 22 -5.88 -13.77 0.76
CA SER A 22 -4.69 -14.63 0.66
C SER A 22 -3.56 -13.88 -0.03
N PRO A 23 -2.28 -14.05 0.37
CA PRO A 23 -1.15 -13.51 -0.35
C PRO A 23 -1.18 -13.85 -1.85
N THR A 24 -0.90 -12.85 -2.68
CA THR A 24 -0.74 -13.05 -4.12
C THR A 24 0.56 -13.81 -4.37
N PRO A 25 0.56 -14.90 -5.16
CA PRO A 25 1.80 -15.59 -5.53
C PRO A 25 2.79 -14.66 -6.22
N ILE A 26 4.08 -14.83 -5.92
CA ILE A 26 5.16 -14.09 -6.59
C ILE A 26 5.22 -14.53 -8.05
N HIS A 27 4.83 -13.63 -8.95
CA HIS A 27 4.81 -13.90 -10.38
C HIS A 27 5.04 -12.61 -11.16
N PRO A 28 6.32 -12.23 -11.39
CA PRO A 28 6.67 -11.07 -12.19
C PRO A 28 6.11 -11.17 -13.60
N GLN A 29 5.43 -10.11 -14.03
CA GLN A 29 4.81 -10.03 -15.35
C GLN A 29 5.64 -9.14 -16.29
N PRO A 30 5.57 -9.37 -17.61
CA PRO A 30 6.21 -8.48 -18.57
C PRO A 30 5.54 -7.10 -18.57
N ALA A 31 6.34 -6.07 -18.81
CA ALA A 31 5.88 -4.70 -18.91
C ALA A 31 4.77 -4.56 -19.98
N ARG A 32 3.66 -3.93 -19.58
CA ARG A 32 2.51 -3.69 -20.46
C ARG A 32 2.50 -2.22 -20.91
N LYS A 33 1.96 -1.95 -22.11
CA LYS A 33 1.85 -0.56 -22.61
C LYS A 33 0.65 0.14 -22.00
N GLY A 34 0.82 1.42 -21.68
CA GLY A 34 -0.24 2.29 -21.17
C GLY A 34 -0.52 2.08 -19.68
N PHE A 35 -1.70 2.55 -19.26
CA PHE A 35 -2.13 2.46 -17.87
C PHE A 35 -2.76 1.10 -17.60
N VAL A 36 -2.26 0.41 -16.58
CA VAL A 36 -2.73 -0.93 -16.19
C VAL A 36 -3.15 -0.93 -14.74
N THR A 37 -4.22 -1.65 -14.42
CA THR A 37 -4.74 -1.80 -13.07
C THR A 37 -4.66 -3.26 -12.63
N ASP A 38 -4.29 -3.48 -11.37
CA ASP A 38 -4.31 -4.82 -10.77
C ASP A 38 -4.56 -4.72 -9.25
N THR A 39 -4.74 -5.87 -8.61
CA THR A 39 -4.85 -6.00 -7.15
C THR A 39 -3.79 -6.97 -6.65
N VAL A 40 -3.09 -6.59 -5.60
CA VAL A 40 -2.06 -7.43 -4.99
C VAL A 40 -2.24 -7.49 -3.48
N THR A 41 -2.02 -8.68 -2.92
CA THR A 41 -1.92 -8.91 -1.49
C THR A 41 -0.50 -9.31 -1.15
N ILE A 42 0.23 -8.44 -0.46
CA ILE A 42 1.64 -8.62 -0.11
C ILE A 42 1.73 -9.17 1.31
N ASP A 43 2.36 -10.33 1.48
CA ASP A 43 2.64 -10.93 2.79
C ASP A 43 3.83 -10.24 3.46
N ALA A 44 3.54 -9.28 4.35
CA ALA A 44 4.51 -8.57 5.17
C ALA A 44 4.33 -8.93 6.67
N ARG A 45 3.94 -10.18 6.95
CA ARG A 45 3.74 -10.65 8.34
C ARG A 45 5.04 -10.66 9.14
N ASP A 46 6.15 -11.03 8.53
CA ASP A 46 7.46 -11.01 9.18
C ASP A 46 7.98 -9.58 9.29
N GLY A 47 7.93 -9.03 10.50
CA GLY A 47 8.40 -7.67 10.79
C GLY A 47 9.94 -7.52 10.80
N SER A 48 10.69 -8.61 10.68
CA SER A 48 12.15 -8.55 10.55
C SER A 48 12.62 -8.28 9.12
N GLN A 49 11.71 -8.31 8.13
CA GLN A 49 12.04 -8.21 6.71
C GLN A 49 11.21 -7.16 5.99
N TRP A 50 11.82 -6.47 5.03
CA TRP A 50 11.11 -5.62 4.09
C TRP A 50 10.79 -6.41 2.82
N ILE A 51 9.54 -6.31 2.37
CA ILE A 51 9.05 -6.97 1.16
C ILE A 51 8.99 -5.93 0.05
N PHE A 52 9.72 -6.18 -1.03
CA PHE A 52 9.89 -5.23 -2.13
C PHE A 52 8.89 -5.51 -3.25
N PHE A 53 8.24 -4.47 -3.75
CA PHE A 53 7.26 -4.52 -4.83
C PHE A 53 7.67 -3.60 -5.97
N ASN A 54 7.42 -4.05 -7.20
CA ASN A 54 7.67 -3.30 -8.42
C ASN A 54 6.36 -3.17 -9.23
N PHE A 55 5.95 -1.94 -9.54
CA PHE A 55 4.66 -1.68 -10.21
C PHE A 55 4.66 -2.12 -11.67
N GLU A 56 5.81 -2.04 -12.36
CA GLU A 56 5.94 -2.48 -13.75
C GLU A 56 5.77 -3.99 -13.89
N MET A 57 6.38 -4.75 -12.97
CA MET A 57 6.28 -6.20 -12.93
C MET A 57 4.99 -6.70 -12.25
N GLY A 58 4.29 -5.83 -11.53
CA GLY A 58 3.07 -6.15 -10.78
C GLY A 58 3.28 -7.26 -9.73
N SER A 59 4.48 -7.35 -9.17
CA SER A 59 4.86 -8.45 -8.30
C SER A 59 5.83 -8.00 -7.21
N VAL A 60 5.86 -8.79 -6.13
CA VAL A 60 6.98 -8.80 -5.20
C VAL A 60 8.24 -9.24 -5.95
N ILE A 61 9.37 -8.63 -5.63
CA ILE A 61 10.69 -8.91 -6.22
C ILE A 61 11.65 -9.34 -5.12
N GLU A 62 12.24 -10.51 -5.31
CA GLU A 62 13.31 -11.00 -4.43
C GLU A 62 14.65 -10.42 -4.87
N ASN A 63 15.47 -9.98 -3.91
CA ASN A 63 16.81 -9.42 -4.15
C ASN A 63 16.84 -8.35 -5.25
N PRO A 64 16.02 -7.27 -5.14
CA PRO A 64 15.92 -6.28 -6.19
C PRO A 64 17.25 -5.54 -6.38
N LEU A 65 17.52 -5.13 -7.62
CA LEU A 65 18.55 -4.13 -7.90
C LEU A 65 18.26 -2.83 -7.11
N PRO A 66 19.26 -1.95 -6.91
CA PRO A 66 19.05 -0.71 -6.14
C PRO A 66 17.88 0.16 -6.62
N ASN A 67 17.59 0.17 -7.93
CA ASN A 67 16.45 0.85 -8.55
C ASN A 67 15.34 -0.11 -9.03
N GLY A 68 15.41 -1.39 -8.65
CA GLY A 68 14.52 -2.46 -9.15
C GLY A 68 13.22 -2.62 -8.37
N TRP A 69 12.98 -1.79 -7.36
CA TRP A 69 11.78 -1.81 -6.52
C TRP A 69 11.24 -0.40 -6.34
N ASP A 70 9.93 -0.27 -6.14
CA ASP A 70 9.25 1.02 -6.05
C ASP A 70 8.66 1.27 -4.67
N LEU A 71 8.10 0.22 -4.07
CA LEU A 71 7.48 0.23 -2.75
C LEU A 71 8.08 -0.91 -1.92
N ALA A 72 8.41 -0.64 -0.66
CA ALA A 72 8.79 -1.67 0.30
C ALA A 72 7.80 -1.65 1.47
N ILE A 73 7.36 -2.83 1.89
CA ILE A 73 6.36 -3.01 2.93
C ILE A 73 6.97 -3.81 4.08
N ASN A 74 6.77 -3.35 5.31
CA ASN A 74 7.11 -4.08 6.52
C ASN A 74 5.97 -3.92 7.53
N ARG A 75 5.26 -5.01 7.85
CA ARG A 75 4.02 -4.94 8.61
C ARG A 75 3.09 -3.89 7.98
N PHE A 76 2.69 -2.86 8.72
CA PHE A 76 1.82 -1.79 8.23
C PHE A 76 2.60 -0.58 7.70
N HIS A 77 3.94 -0.59 7.77
CA HIS A 77 4.79 0.46 7.22
C HIS A 77 4.98 0.26 5.72
N MET A 78 5.01 1.38 4.99
CA MET A 78 5.35 1.40 3.58
C MET A 78 6.34 2.53 3.31
N VAL A 79 7.31 2.27 2.46
CA VAL A 79 8.27 3.28 2.01
C VAL A 79 8.51 3.19 0.51
N THR A 80 8.88 4.31 -0.08
CA THR A 80 9.25 4.38 -1.51
C THR A 80 10.75 4.28 -1.73
N ASN A 81 11.17 3.84 -2.91
CA ASN A 81 12.58 3.87 -3.31
C ASN A 81 13.00 5.27 -3.77
N GLY A 82 13.17 6.18 -2.83
CA GLY A 82 13.68 7.52 -3.07
C GLY A 82 13.89 8.29 -1.78
N GLY A 83 14.81 9.26 -1.81
CA GLY A 83 15.34 9.91 -0.62
C GLY A 83 16.86 9.81 -0.60
N THR A 84 17.49 10.34 0.45
CA THR A 84 18.96 10.45 0.52
C THR A 84 19.68 9.10 0.52
N ASP A 85 19.08 8.07 1.12
CA ASP A 85 19.69 6.74 1.28
C ASP A 85 19.32 5.73 0.17
N TYR A 86 18.63 6.19 -0.88
CA TYR A 86 18.03 5.33 -1.91
C TYR A 86 18.51 5.72 -3.32
N ALA A 87 18.66 4.72 -4.18
CA ALA A 87 19.15 4.93 -5.55
C ALA A 87 18.05 5.45 -6.49
N GLY A 88 16.78 5.20 -6.17
CA GLY A 88 15.64 5.63 -6.97
C GLY A 88 15.24 7.09 -6.74
N ALA A 89 14.40 7.59 -7.62
CA ALA A 89 13.79 8.92 -7.54
C ALA A 89 12.37 8.89 -6.96
N GLY A 90 12.03 7.82 -6.24
CA GLY A 90 10.69 7.55 -5.76
C GLY A 90 10.19 8.53 -4.71
N GLY A 91 8.87 8.56 -4.55
CA GLY A 91 8.20 9.38 -3.54
C GLY A 91 6.71 9.14 -3.56
N ALA A 92 6.01 9.56 -2.52
CA ALA A 92 4.57 9.40 -2.39
C ALA A 92 3.88 10.73 -2.08
N LEU A 93 2.64 10.85 -2.55
CA LEU A 93 1.74 11.96 -2.27
C LEU A 93 0.36 11.40 -1.96
N THR A 94 -0.22 11.82 -0.84
CA THR A 94 -1.58 11.42 -0.44
C THR A 94 -2.58 12.45 -0.93
N LEU A 95 -3.64 11.98 -1.56
CA LEU A 95 -4.79 12.76 -1.96
C LEU A 95 -6.01 12.25 -1.19
N ALA A 96 -6.67 13.14 -0.45
CA ALA A 96 -7.93 12.85 0.26
C ALA A 96 -9.11 12.76 -0.72
N LEU A 97 -8.98 11.86 -1.69
CA LEU A 97 -9.85 11.67 -2.84
C LEU A 97 -10.04 10.17 -3.10
N PRO A 98 -11.25 9.73 -3.50
CA PRO A 98 -11.49 8.34 -3.89
C PRO A 98 -10.68 7.95 -5.12
N TRP A 99 -10.34 6.67 -5.21
CA TRP A 99 -9.53 6.06 -6.27
C TRP A 99 -9.89 6.49 -7.70
N ASP A 100 -11.17 6.37 -8.05
CA ASP A 100 -11.66 6.62 -9.40
C ASP A 100 -11.59 8.10 -9.80
N SER A 101 -11.58 9.01 -8.81
CA SER A 101 -11.52 10.45 -9.06
C SER A 101 -10.11 10.94 -9.43
N VAL A 102 -9.07 10.19 -9.05
CA VAL A 102 -7.68 10.54 -9.33
C VAL A 102 -7.30 10.02 -10.71
N THR A 103 -7.42 10.90 -11.71
CA THR A 103 -7.16 10.56 -13.12
C THR A 103 -5.81 11.04 -13.63
N ARG A 104 -5.12 11.90 -12.88
CA ARG A 104 -3.80 12.43 -13.22
C ARG A 104 -2.89 12.54 -12.01
N ALA A 105 -1.62 12.19 -12.20
CA ALA A 105 -0.56 12.38 -11.21
C ALA A 105 -0.21 13.87 -11.08
N PRO A 106 -0.15 14.42 -9.86
CA PRO A 106 0.43 15.74 -9.61
C PRO A 106 1.90 15.81 -10.04
N ARG A 107 2.41 16.99 -10.39
CA ARG A 107 3.82 17.16 -10.82
C ARG A 107 4.80 17.31 -9.64
N SER A 108 4.29 17.64 -8.47
CA SER A 108 5.08 18.03 -7.28
C SER A 108 4.30 17.71 -6.01
N GLY A 109 4.99 17.80 -4.86
CA GLY A 109 4.40 17.53 -3.54
C GLY A 109 4.69 16.13 -3.00
N TYR A 110 5.49 15.33 -3.72
CA TYR A 110 5.91 14.01 -3.28
C TYR A 110 6.88 14.12 -2.09
N THR A 111 6.54 13.46 -0.99
CA THR A 111 7.46 13.20 0.11
C THR A 111 8.27 11.96 -0.20
N MET A 112 9.57 12.01 0.05
CA MET A 112 10.49 10.89 -0.14
C MET A 112 10.64 10.10 1.16
N THR A 113 11.39 9.00 1.11
CA THR A 113 11.71 8.21 2.29
C THR A 113 12.85 8.86 3.07
N ASP A 114 12.61 9.05 4.36
CA ASP A 114 13.62 9.43 5.34
C ASP A 114 14.12 8.16 6.06
N GLY A 115 15.44 8.08 6.28
CA GLY A 115 16.09 6.96 6.95
C GLY A 115 16.27 5.73 6.05
N ARG A 116 17.10 4.79 6.51
CA ARG A 116 17.55 3.64 5.74
C ARG A 116 16.89 2.35 6.22
N LEU A 117 16.51 1.49 5.27
CA LEU A 117 15.98 0.16 5.61
C LEU A 117 16.99 -0.65 6.43
N GLY A 118 16.51 -1.22 7.53
CA GLY A 118 17.31 -2.06 8.44
C GLY A 118 18.05 -1.30 9.54
N ASP A 119 17.96 0.04 9.57
CA ASP A 119 18.47 0.81 10.70
C ASP A 119 17.57 0.65 11.94
N ALA A 120 18.13 0.99 13.11
CA ALA A 120 17.40 0.95 14.38
C ALA A 120 16.23 1.96 14.41
N ALA A 121 16.42 3.11 13.76
CA ALA A 121 15.33 4.05 13.51
C ALA A 121 14.57 3.58 12.25
N PRO A 122 13.23 3.48 12.28
CA PRO A 122 12.47 3.01 11.14
C PRO A 122 12.53 4.03 9.99
N ALA A 123 12.80 3.52 8.78
CA ALA A 123 12.61 4.31 7.57
C ALA A 123 11.13 4.64 7.37
N SER A 124 10.84 5.80 6.81
CA SER A 124 9.46 6.25 6.62
C SER A 124 9.27 7.16 5.41
N THR A 125 8.17 6.97 4.68
CA THR A 125 7.68 7.95 3.71
C THR A 125 6.46 8.66 4.31
N PRO A 126 6.54 9.96 4.65
CA PRO A 126 5.50 10.66 5.42
C PRO A 126 4.07 10.53 4.85
N ALA A 127 3.91 10.59 3.52
CA ALA A 127 2.61 10.40 2.88
C ALA A 127 1.98 9.02 3.14
N LEU A 128 2.78 7.98 3.39
CA LEU A 128 2.33 6.60 3.54
C LEU A 128 2.19 6.15 5.00
N GLU A 129 2.55 6.99 5.99
CA GLU A 129 2.55 6.59 7.41
C GLU A 129 1.16 6.35 7.99
N ARG A 130 0.19 7.15 7.55
CA ARG A 130 -1.14 7.25 8.19
C ARG A 130 -2.25 6.80 7.26
N TRP A 131 -2.02 5.69 6.58
CA TRP A 131 -2.95 5.19 5.58
C TRP A 131 -4.24 4.60 6.17
N TYR A 132 -4.28 4.42 7.49
CA TYR A 132 -5.37 3.82 8.24
C TYR A 132 -5.89 4.73 9.34
N GLU A 133 -7.11 4.44 9.79
CA GLU A 133 -7.66 4.83 11.08
C GLU A 133 -7.61 3.63 12.02
N TYR A 134 -7.25 3.86 13.29
CA TYR A 134 -7.24 2.80 14.28
C TYR A 134 -8.61 2.66 14.97
N SER A 135 -9.24 1.51 14.80
CA SER A 135 -10.49 1.18 15.46
C SER A 135 -10.22 0.62 16.87
N PHE A 136 -10.44 1.43 17.90
CA PHE A 136 -10.25 1.01 19.30
C PHE A 136 -11.18 -0.13 19.71
N PHE A 137 -12.40 -0.17 19.17
CA PHE A 137 -13.38 -1.20 19.51
C PHE A 137 -13.03 -2.55 18.88
N ALA A 138 -12.55 -2.55 17.63
CA ALA A 138 -12.19 -3.77 16.92
C ALA A 138 -10.71 -4.15 17.11
N HIS A 139 -9.86 -3.22 17.56
CA HIS A 139 -8.40 -3.29 17.55
C HIS A 139 -7.85 -3.55 16.14
N THR A 140 -8.43 -2.89 15.14
CA THR A 140 -8.07 -3.05 13.73
C THR A 140 -7.55 -1.77 13.09
N LEU A 141 -6.70 -1.91 12.07
CA LEU A 141 -6.32 -0.83 11.17
C LEU A 141 -7.30 -0.82 10.00
N GLU A 142 -8.12 0.23 9.92
CA GLU A 142 -9.13 0.41 8.87
C GLU A 142 -8.56 1.34 7.80
N PRO A 143 -8.39 0.90 6.53
CA PRO A 143 -7.87 1.77 5.49
C PRO A 143 -8.73 3.01 5.30
N LYS A 144 -8.09 4.15 5.07
CA LYS A 144 -8.77 5.38 4.68
C LYS A 144 -9.21 5.31 3.22
N ASN A 145 -10.32 5.97 2.91
CA ASN A 145 -10.75 6.19 1.53
C ASN A 145 -9.96 7.33 0.88
N GLU A 146 -8.66 7.10 0.70
CA GLU A 146 -7.69 8.03 0.15
C GLU A 146 -6.87 7.37 -0.95
N THR A 147 -6.42 8.17 -1.92
CA THR A 147 -5.56 7.70 -3.00
C THR A 147 -4.13 8.15 -2.75
N TYR A 148 -3.19 7.23 -2.86
CA TYR A 148 -1.76 7.50 -2.75
C TYR A 148 -1.16 7.48 -4.15
N VAL A 149 -0.64 8.60 -4.61
CA VAL A 149 0.09 8.68 -5.88
C VAL A 149 1.56 8.42 -5.59
N ILE A 150 2.13 7.46 -6.29
CA ILE A 150 3.52 7.03 -6.16
C ILE A 150 4.28 7.48 -7.40
N ARG A 151 5.37 8.22 -7.19
CA ARG A 151 6.44 8.33 -8.18
C ARG A 151 7.35 7.12 -7.98
N THR A 152 7.57 6.33 -9.03
CA THR A 152 8.37 5.09 -8.97
C THR A 152 9.86 5.40 -8.91
N ALA A 153 10.70 4.39 -8.65
CA ALA A 153 12.15 4.57 -8.56
C ALA A 153 12.75 5.14 -9.87
N VAL A 154 12.16 4.76 -11.00
CA VAL A 154 12.56 5.21 -12.35
C VAL A 154 11.81 6.46 -12.82
N GLY A 155 10.93 7.03 -11.99
CA GLY A 155 10.24 8.29 -12.27
C GLY A 155 8.94 8.18 -13.06
N HIS A 156 8.39 6.98 -13.23
CA HIS A 156 7.02 6.77 -13.70
C HIS A 156 6.02 7.00 -12.56
N TYR A 157 4.72 6.84 -12.85
CA TYR A 157 3.67 7.11 -11.88
C TYR A 157 2.75 5.92 -11.69
N ALA A 158 2.46 5.62 -10.44
CA ALA A 158 1.36 4.77 -10.03
C ALA A 158 0.40 5.56 -9.14
N LYS A 159 -0.82 5.05 -9.01
CA LYS A 159 -1.65 5.30 -7.84
C LYS A 159 -1.88 3.96 -7.12
N LEU A 160 -2.19 4.01 -5.83
CA LEU A 160 -2.80 2.89 -5.11
C LEU A 160 -3.89 3.38 -4.12
N GLU A 161 -4.85 2.51 -3.85
CA GLU A 161 -5.73 2.56 -2.68
C GLU A 161 -5.47 1.28 -1.85
N ILE A 162 -5.55 1.41 -0.53
CA ILE A 162 -5.33 0.27 0.36
C ILE A 162 -6.69 -0.31 0.73
N VAL A 163 -6.84 -1.61 0.50
CA VAL A 163 -8.09 -2.34 0.71
C VAL A 163 -8.11 -3.05 2.06
N SER A 164 -6.96 -3.59 2.48
CA SER A 164 -6.86 -4.34 3.73
C SER A 164 -5.42 -4.49 4.20
N TYR A 165 -5.24 -4.78 5.49
CA TYR A 165 -3.98 -5.19 6.12
C TYR A 165 -4.00 -6.65 6.64
N TYR A 166 -5.05 -7.39 6.36
CA TYR A 166 -5.30 -8.69 6.98
C TYR A 166 -5.22 -9.84 5.99
N CYS A 167 -4.51 -10.88 6.39
CA CYS A 167 -4.55 -12.20 5.77
C CYS A 167 -5.85 -12.91 6.18
N LEU A 168 -6.11 -14.07 5.58
CA LEU A 168 -7.19 -14.97 6.03
C LEU A 168 -7.23 -15.12 7.56
N GLU A 169 -8.44 -15.34 8.08
CA GLU A 169 -8.71 -15.42 9.52
C GLU A 169 -8.40 -14.12 10.30
N ALA A 170 -8.35 -12.98 9.60
CA ALA A 170 -8.04 -11.66 10.18
C ALA A 170 -6.64 -11.60 10.82
N THR A 171 -5.67 -12.34 10.28
CA THR A 171 -4.27 -12.27 10.74
C THR A 171 -3.61 -10.99 10.20
N PRO A 172 -3.07 -10.07 11.02
CA PRO A 172 -2.47 -8.83 10.53
C PRO A 172 -1.12 -9.07 9.85
N GLY A 173 -0.88 -8.38 8.73
CA GLY A 173 0.38 -8.43 8.00
C GLY A 173 0.26 -8.62 6.50
N CYS A 174 -0.94 -8.79 5.95
CA CYS A 174 -1.11 -8.88 4.49
C CYS A 174 -1.66 -7.56 3.93
N MET A 175 -0.78 -6.77 3.33
CA MET A 175 -1.15 -5.50 2.70
C MET A 175 -1.84 -5.79 1.36
N THR A 176 -3.15 -5.52 1.28
CA THR A 176 -3.93 -5.62 0.06
C THR A 176 -4.13 -4.24 -0.53
N MET A 177 -3.73 -4.04 -1.78
CA MET A 177 -3.90 -2.78 -2.49
C MET A 177 -4.42 -3.00 -3.90
N VAL A 178 -5.32 -2.12 -4.31
CA VAL A 178 -5.63 -1.93 -5.74
C VAL A 178 -4.67 -0.85 -6.22
N TYR A 179 -3.99 -1.10 -7.33
CA TYR A 179 -3.07 -0.14 -7.91
C TYR A 179 -3.31 0.05 -9.40
N GLY A 180 -2.81 1.17 -9.88
CA GLY A 180 -2.82 1.53 -11.29
C GLY A 180 -1.47 2.11 -11.65
N TYR A 181 -0.80 1.56 -12.65
CA TYR A 181 0.56 1.94 -13.05
C TYR A 181 0.58 2.46 -14.49
N GLN A 182 1.22 3.61 -14.68
CA GLN A 182 1.41 4.22 -15.99
C GLN A 182 2.82 3.95 -16.50
N ASN A 183 2.92 3.05 -17.47
CA ASN A 183 4.22 2.60 -17.98
C ASN A 183 4.85 3.53 -19.04
N ASP A 184 4.10 4.49 -19.59
CA ASP A 184 4.63 5.44 -20.57
C ASP A 184 5.27 6.69 -19.95
N GLY A 185 5.35 6.76 -18.61
CA GLY A 185 5.91 7.89 -17.86
C GLY A 185 5.06 9.17 -17.89
N SER A 186 3.91 9.17 -18.57
CA SER A 186 2.98 10.30 -18.53
C SER A 186 2.30 10.43 -17.17
N LEU A 187 1.68 11.58 -16.94
CA LEU A 187 0.90 11.83 -15.72
C LEU A 187 -0.51 11.22 -15.77
N ARG A 188 -0.86 10.44 -16.79
CA ARG A 188 -2.23 9.90 -16.93
C ARG A 188 -2.40 8.65 -16.08
N LEU A 189 -3.38 8.65 -15.17
CA LEU A 189 -3.68 7.55 -14.24
C LEU A 189 -5.03 6.89 -14.52
N THR A 190 -5.37 6.81 -15.81
CA THR A 190 -6.57 6.14 -16.33
C THR A 190 -6.22 5.47 -17.67
N PRO A 191 -7.02 4.48 -18.10
CA PRO A 191 -6.90 3.89 -19.44
C PRO A 191 -6.91 4.93 -20.58
#